data_AF-A0A6N2TXL0-F1
#
_entry.id   AF-A0A6N2TXL0-F1
#
_cell.length_a   1.000
_cell.length_b   1.000
_cell.length_c   1.000
_cell.angle_alpha   90.00
_cell.angle_beta   90.00
_cell.angle_gamma   90.00
#
_symmetry.space_group_name_H-M   'P 1'
#
loop_
_entity.id
_entity.type
_entity.pdbx_description
1 polymer ?
#
loop_
_entity_poly.entity_id
_entity_poly.type
_entity_poly.pdbx_seq_one_letter_code
_entity_poly.pdbx_strand_id
1 'polypeptide(L)'
;MWLEPKINWVESDRFNISDYNRIKNNISHIRSMALELYTDFPFEDMGNDKSKYYEFPYADEFTKLEHNLESIKNHTFAFTSDKFKEWYENARTPTYEDFNRLEKSCLFFYDGFNSIKSKKRKLAFRLGNYKGLKI
;
A
#
# COMPACT_ATOMS: atom_id res chain seq x y z
N MET A 1 0.35 -8.29 7.34
CA MET A 1 1.14 -7.56 8.36
C MET A 1 2.15 -6.69 7.61
N TRP A 2 2.43 -5.47 8.06
CA TRP A 2 3.46 -4.63 7.46
C TRP A 2 4.85 -5.21 7.70
N LEU A 3 5.68 -5.20 6.66
CA LEU A 3 7.11 -5.48 6.73
C LEU A 3 7.86 -4.32 6.08
N GLU A 4 9.04 -4.01 6.60
CA GLU A 4 9.84 -2.91 6.05
C GLU A 4 10.19 -3.18 4.56
N PRO A 5 9.82 -2.27 3.64
CA PRO A 5 10.08 -2.44 2.22
C PRO A 5 11.59 -2.35 1.91
N LYS A 6 12.06 -3.14 0.95
CA LYS A 6 13.44 -3.06 0.46
C LYS A 6 13.53 -1.99 -0.63
N ILE A 7 14.05 -0.80 -0.31
CA ILE A 7 14.11 0.33 -1.28
C ILE A 7 15.49 0.56 -1.89
N ASN A 8 16.42 -0.38 -1.68
CA ASN A 8 17.81 -0.32 -2.09
C ASN A 8 18.21 -1.51 -2.99
N TRP A 9 17.28 -2.00 -3.80
CA TRP A 9 17.55 -3.01 -4.80
C TRP A 9 18.67 -2.57 -5.75
N VAL A 10 19.60 -3.47 -6.02
CA VAL A 10 20.66 -3.32 -7.00
C VAL A 10 20.55 -4.38 -8.09
N GLU A 11 21.23 -4.18 -9.23
CA GLU A 11 21.16 -5.10 -10.37
C GLU A 11 21.59 -6.55 -10.04
N SER A 12 22.50 -6.73 -9.09
CA SER A 12 22.96 -8.05 -8.65
C SER A 12 22.00 -8.77 -7.70
N ASP A 13 20.97 -8.09 -7.20
CA ASP A 13 19.99 -8.69 -6.30
C ASP A 13 19.06 -9.63 -7.06
N ARG A 14 18.76 -10.78 -6.43
CA ARG A 14 17.77 -11.73 -6.94
C ARG A 14 16.42 -11.46 -6.30
N PHE A 15 15.39 -11.37 -7.14
CA PHE A 15 14.01 -11.25 -6.68
C PHE A 15 13.42 -12.64 -6.40
N ASN A 16 12.88 -12.84 -5.21
CA ASN A 16 12.32 -14.13 -4.77
C ASN A 16 10.83 -14.02 -4.42
N ILE A 17 10.18 -15.18 -4.22
CA ILE A 17 8.77 -15.25 -3.80
C ILE A 17 8.50 -14.52 -2.48
N SER A 18 9.48 -14.47 -1.57
CA SER A 18 9.36 -13.74 -0.31
C SER A 18 9.26 -12.24 -0.51
N ASP A 19 9.96 -11.71 -1.51
CA ASP A 19 9.92 -10.29 -1.86
C ASP A 19 8.58 -9.93 -2.49
N TYR A 20 8.07 -10.78 -3.39
CA TYR A 20 6.72 -10.62 -3.93
C TYR A 20 5.66 -10.64 -2.83
N ASN A 21 5.69 -11.64 -1.95
CA ASN A 21 4.74 -11.74 -0.84
C ASN A 21 4.85 -10.55 0.11
N ARG A 22 6.07 -10.04 0.37
CA ARG A 22 6.29 -8.82 1.16
C ARG A 22 5.56 -7.62 0.53
N ILE A 23 5.82 -7.36 -0.75
CA ILE A 23 5.21 -6.25 -1.48
C ILE A 23 3.68 -6.36 -1.46
N LYS A 24 3.16 -7.53 -1.85
CA LYS A 24 1.72 -7.80 -1.90
C LYS A 24 1.07 -7.58 -0.53
N ASN A 25 1.64 -8.14 0.53
CA ASN A 25 1.11 -8.01 1.88
C ASN A 25 1.19 -6.59 2.42
N ASN A 26 2.20 -5.83 2.00
CA ASN A 26 2.32 -4.41 2.31
C ASN A 26 1.22 -3.58 1.64
N ILE A 27 0.92 -3.82 0.36
CA ILE A 27 -0.18 -3.15 -0.36
C ILE A 27 -1.52 -3.46 0.32
N SER A 28 -1.77 -4.73 0.66
CA SER A 28 -2.98 -5.12 1.41
C SER A 28 -3.06 -4.44 2.78
N HIS A 29 -1.94 -4.26 3.47
CA HIS A 29 -1.91 -3.56 4.75
C HIS A 29 -2.20 -2.06 4.59
N ILE A 30 -1.58 -1.41 3.61
CA ILE A 30 -1.83 -0.01 3.25
C ILE A 30 -3.31 0.19 2.92
N ARG A 31 -3.92 -0.75 2.21
CA ARG A 31 -5.35 -0.75 1.92
C ARG A 31 -6.20 -0.78 3.19
N SER A 32 -5.88 -1.65 4.14
CA SER A 32 -6.54 -1.68 5.45
C SER A 32 -6.40 -0.36 6.20
N MET A 33 -5.21 0.27 6.18
CA MET A 33 -4.99 1.58 6.79
C MET A 33 -5.80 2.68 6.08
N ALA A 34 -5.90 2.63 4.76
CA ALA A 34 -6.69 3.57 3.97
C ALA A 34 -8.18 3.48 4.34
N LEU A 35 -8.72 2.27 4.54
CA LEU A 35 -10.11 2.04 4.94
C LEU A 35 -10.45 2.58 6.34
N GLU A 36 -9.47 2.77 7.23
CA GLU A 36 -9.70 3.43 8.52
C GLU A 36 -9.90 4.96 8.37
N LEU A 37 -9.41 5.53 7.27
CA LEU A 37 -9.32 6.98 7.06
C LEU A 37 -10.26 7.49 5.97
N TYR A 38 -10.52 6.68 4.95
CA TYR A 38 -11.27 7.00 3.73
C TYR A 38 -12.40 5.99 3.51
N THR A 39 -13.32 6.32 2.61
CA THR A 39 -14.38 5.39 2.18
C THR A 39 -13.81 4.23 1.36
N ASP A 40 -14.63 3.19 1.21
CA ASP A 40 -14.30 2.04 0.40
C ASP A 40 -14.00 2.42 -1.07
N PHE A 41 -13.13 1.64 -1.73
CA PHE A 41 -12.72 1.87 -3.12
C PHE A 41 -12.31 0.57 -3.82
N PRO A 42 -12.31 0.52 -5.17
CA PRO A 42 -11.99 -0.68 -5.93
C PRO A 42 -10.60 -1.23 -5.57
N PHE A 43 -10.52 -2.53 -5.30
CA PHE A 43 -9.28 -3.21 -4.97
C PHE A 43 -9.36 -4.65 -5.50
N GLU A 44 -8.40 -5.02 -6.32
CA GLU A 44 -8.32 -6.34 -6.93
C GLU A 44 -7.72 -7.36 -5.96
N ASP A 45 -8.24 -8.59 -6.00
CA ASP A 45 -7.65 -9.68 -5.25
C ASP A 45 -6.29 -10.07 -5.86
N MET A 46 -5.23 -9.92 -5.06
CA MET A 46 -3.85 -10.25 -5.44
C MET A 46 -3.52 -11.73 -5.17
N GLY A 47 -4.48 -12.52 -4.69
CA GLY A 47 -4.34 -13.94 -4.44
C GLY A 47 -3.57 -14.30 -3.17
N ASN A 48 -3.45 -15.61 -2.94
CA ASN A 48 -2.78 -16.16 -1.76
C ASN A 48 -1.25 -16.01 -1.80
N ASP A 49 -0.62 -16.13 -0.63
CA ASP A 49 0.85 -16.09 -0.54
C ASP A 49 1.46 -17.27 -1.31
N LYS A 50 2.48 -16.96 -2.09
CA LYS A 50 3.24 -17.96 -2.86
C LYS A 50 4.06 -18.77 -1.88
N SER A 51 3.95 -20.09 -1.95
CA SER A 51 4.54 -21.01 -0.97
C SER A 51 5.75 -21.75 -1.52
N LYS A 52 5.85 -21.90 -2.84
CA LYS A 52 6.89 -22.69 -3.48
C LYS A 52 7.78 -21.82 -4.35
N TYR A 53 9.09 -22.10 -4.32
CA TYR A 53 10.10 -21.29 -5.00
C TYR A 53 9.91 -21.21 -6.53
N TYR A 54 9.23 -22.18 -7.14
CA TYR A 54 8.94 -22.22 -8.58
C TYR A 54 7.67 -21.47 -8.97
N GLU A 55 6.89 -20.98 -8.01
CA GLU A 55 5.73 -20.12 -8.25
C GLU A 55 6.23 -18.70 -8.54
N PHE A 56 6.93 -18.50 -9.65
CA PHE A 56 7.35 -17.16 -10.03
C PHE A 56 6.13 -16.28 -10.34
N PRO A 57 6.13 -15.00 -9.93
CA PRO A 57 5.02 -14.13 -10.25
C PRO A 57 4.92 -13.85 -11.75
N TYR A 58 3.70 -13.92 -12.26
CA TYR A 58 3.40 -13.63 -13.66
C TYR A 58 3.18 -12.13 -13.90
N ALA A 59 3.14 -11.72 -15.16
CA ALA A 59 2.97 -10.31 -15.54
C ALA A 59 1.64 -9.73 -15.02
N ASP A 60 0.55 -10.49 -15.11
CA ASP A 60 -0.77 -10.08 -14.60
C ASP A 60 -0.76 -9.84 -13.09
N GLU A 61 0.01 -10.62 -12.34
CA GLU A 61 0.19 -10.47 -10.91
C GLU A 61 0.88 -9.14 -10.56
N PHE A 62 1.94 -8.77 -11.28
CA PHE A 62 2.57 -7.45 -11.09
C PHE A 62 1.64 -6.30 -11.50
N THR A 63 0.89 -6.48 -12.58
CA THR A 63 -0.11 -5.50 -13.03
C THR A 63 -1.18 -5.28 -11.95
N LYS A 64 -1.65 -6.34 -11.29
CA LYS A 64 -2.58 -6.22 -10.14
C LYS A 64 -1.99 -5.42 -8.98
N LEU A 65 -0.69 -5.59 -8.65
CA LEU A 65 -0.02 -4.78 -7.62
C LEU A 65 -0.08 -3.28 -7.98
N GLU A 66 0.23 -2.95 -9.23
CA GLU A 66 0.24 -1.57 -9.73
C GLU A 66 -1.18 -0.98 -9.77
N HIS A 67 -2.18 -1.75 -10.21
CA HIS A 67 -3.58 -1.30 -10.22
C HIS A 67 -4.07 -0.98 -8.80
N ASN A 68 -3.72 -1.81 -7.83
CA ASN A 68 -4.10 -1.59 -6.44
C ASN A 68 -3.43 -0.36 -5.84
N LEU A 69 -2.14 -0.14 -6.10
CA LEU A 69 -1.45 1.08 -5.70
C LEU A 69 -2.03 2.32 -6.37
N GLU A 70 -2.35 2.24 -7.65
CA GLU A 70 -2.99 3.33 -8.40
C GLU A 70 -4.38 3.64 -7.85
N SER A 71 -5.17 2.61 -7.52
CA SER A 71 -6.48 2.77 -6.90
C SER A 71 -6.38 3.44 -5.53
N ILE A 72 -5.41 3.04 -4.70
CA ILE A 72 -5.13 3.71 -3.42
C ILE A 72 -4.79 5.18 -3.67
N LYS A 73 -3.91 5.48 -4.63
CA LYS A 73 -3.51 6.85 -4.97
C LYS A 73 -4.69 7.73 -5.40
N ASN A 74 -5.58 7.19 -6.23
CA ASN A 74 -6.69 7.94 -6.82
C ASN A 74 -7.86 8.18 -5.86
N HIS A 75 -8.05 7.29 -4.88
CA HIS A 75 -9.14 7.38 -3.90
C HIS A 75 -8.70 7.93 -2.53
N THR A 76 -7.40 8.15 -2.34
CA THR A 76 -6.84 8.73 -1.12
C THR A 76 -5.97 9.95 -1.45
N PHE A 77 -5.19 10.44 -0.47
CA PHE A 77 -4.21 11.46 -0.76
C PHE A 77 -3.02 10.87 -1.52
N ALA A 78 -2.64 11.52 -2.64
CA ALA A 78 -1.51 11.09 -3.45
C ALA A 78 -0.16 11.41 -2.77
N PHE A 79 0.33 10.48 -1.95
CA PHE A 79 1.64 10.61 -1.27
C PHE A 79 2.84 10.35 -2.19
N THR A 80 2.61 9.75 -3.36
CA THR A 80 3.64 9.46 -4.36
C THR A 80 3.29 10.12 -5.69
N SER A 81 4.31 10.58 -6.42
CA SER A 81 4.20 11.07 -7.80
C SER A 81 4.58 10.00 -8.83
N ASP A 82 4.82 8.76 -8.38
CA ASP A 82 5.18 7.66 -9.27
C ASP A 82 4.04 7.35 -10.24
N LYS A 83 4.44 7.02 -11.47
CA LYS A 83 3.51 6.64 -12.53
C LYS A 83 3.18 5.15 -12.44
N PHE A 84 1.92 4.84 -12.70
CA PHE A 84 1.46 3.48 -12.95
C PHE A 84 2.23 2.86 -14.11
N LYS A 85 2.54 1.56 -14.00
CA LYS A 85 3.16 0.77 -15.04
C LYS A 85 2.40 -0.54 -15.20
N GLU A 86 2.09 -0.89 -16.44
CA GLU A 86 1.46 -2.17 -16.76
C GLU A 86 2.51 -3.18 -17.25
N TRP A 87 2.30 -4.45 -16.91
CA TRP A 87 3.14 -5.56 -17.27
C TRP A 87 2.40 -6.52 -18.19
N TYR A 88 3.06 -6.92 -19.28
CA TYR A 88 2.50 -7.83 -20.28
C TYR A 88 3.34 -9.11 -20.37
N GLU A 89 2.69 -10.21 -20.73
CA GLU A 89 3.37 -11.47 -21.01
C GLU A 89 4.39 -11.31 -22.15
N ASN A 90 5.50 -12.03 -22.05
CA ASN A 90 6.63 -11.97 -22.99
C ASN A 90 7.30 -10.59 -23.13
N ALA A 91 6.96 -9.63 -22.27
CA ALA A 91 7.64 -8.33 -22.21
C ALA A 91 8.86 -8.38 -21.27
N ARG A 92 9.58 -7.26 -21.18
CA ARG A 92 10.70 -7.10 -20.25
C ARG A 92 10.21 -7.32 -18.81
N THR A 93 10.93 -8.16 -18.06
CA THR A 93 10.66 -8.39 -16.63
C THR A 93 10.94 -7.13 -15.80
N PRO A 94 10.29 -6.96 -14.64
CA PRO A 94 10.60 -5.88 -13.73
C PRO A 94 12.08 -5.80 -13.36
N THR A 95 12.62 -4.58 -13.34
CA THR A 95 14.01 -4.31 -12.96
C THR A 95 14.12 -3.94 -11.48
N TYR A 96 15.35 -3.88 -10.97
CA TYR A 96 15.61 -3.37 -9.61
C TYR A 96 15.06 -1.95 -9.40
N GLU A 97 15.06 -1.10 -10.43
CA GLU A 97 14.50 0.26 -10.36
C GLU A 97 12.99 0.24 -10.22
N ASP A 98 12.32 -0.68 -10.91
CA ASP A 98 10.87 -0.87 -10.80
C ASP A 98 10.48 -1.33 -9.39
N PHE A 99 11.25 -2.26 -8.79
CA PHE A 99 11.02 -2.69 -7.41
C PHE A 99 11.28 -1.57 -6.41
N ASN A 100 12.36 -0.81 -6.56
CA ASN A 100 12.64 0.35 -5.74
C ASN A 100 11.51 1.39 -5.81
N ARG A 101 10.99 1.68 -7.00
CA ARG A 101 9.85 2.58 -7.18
C ARG A 101 8.60 2.07 -6.45
N LEU A 102 8.24 0.81 -6.69
CA LEU A 102 7.03 0.21 -6.13
C LEU A 102 7.08 0.15 -4.59
N GLU A 103 8.19 -0.34 -4.04
CA GLU A 103 8.38 -0.44 -2.58
C GLU A 103 8.51 0.92 -1.91
N LYS A 104 9.11 1.92 -2.57
CA LYS A 104 9.16 3.31 -2.08
C LYS A 104 7.78 3.97 -2.08
N SER A 105 6.98 3.73 -3.11
CA SER A 105 5.58 4.18 -3.14
C SER A 105 4.79 3.59 -1.97
N CYS A 106 4.96 2.29 -1.67
CA CYS A 106 4.35 1.67 -0.50
C CYS A 106 4.75 2.38 0.81
N LEU A 107 6.05 2.67 0.97
CA LEU A 107 6.57 3.37 2.13
C LEU A 107 5.94 4.77 2.30
N PHE A 108 5.83 5.54 1.22
CA PHE A 108 5.22 6.87 1.26
C PHE A 108 3.75 6.83 1.68
N PHE A 109 2.97 5.86 1.19
CA PHE A 109 1.60 5.68 1.66
C PHE A 109 1.52 5.31 3.14
N TYR A 110 2.36 4.37 3.58
CA TYR A 110 2.42 3.94 4.97
C TYR A 110 2.73 5.10 5.92
N ASP A 111 3.79 5.85 5.64
CA ASP A 111 4.20 7.02 6.42
C ASP A 111 3.14 8.12 6.35
N GLY A 112 2.57 8.35 5.17
CA GLY A 112 1.49 9.31 4.93
C GLY A 112 0.27 9.05 5.80
N PHE A 113 -0.25 7.83 5.79
CA PHE A 113 -1.41 7.45 6.59
C PHE A 113 -1.13 7.47 8.10
N ASN A 114 0.05 7.02 8.53
CA ASN A 114 0.46 7.13 9.93
C ASN A 114 0.60 8.61 10.38
N SER A 115 1.08 9.47 9.50
CA SER A 115 1.15 10.91 9.77
C SER A 115 -0.24 11.53 9.92
N ILE A 116 -1.22 11.12 9.11
CA ILE A 116 -2.62 11.54 9.25
C ILE A 116 -3.18 11.06 10.59
N LYS A 117 -2.99 9.77 10.91
CA LYS A 117 -3.53 9.16 12.13
C LYS A 117 -2.98 9.82 13.40
N SER A 118 -1.68 10.11 13.42
CA SER A 118 -1.02 10.78 14.55
C SER A 118 -1.36 12.27 14.67
N LYS A 119 -1.55 12.98 13.54
CA LYS A 119 -1.81 14.43 13.51
C LYS A 119 -3.29 14.81 13.47
N LYS A 120 -4.21 13.83 13.44
CA LYS A 120 -5.66 14.08 13.43
C LYS A 120 -6.09 14.76 14.74
N ARG A 121 -6.16 16.09 14.71
CA ARG A 121 -6.63 16.92 15.84
C ARG A 121 -8.07 16.55 16.15
N LYS A 122 -8.33 16.08 17.37
CA LYS A 122 -9.69 15.89 17.89
C LYS A 122 -10.11 17.19 18.57
N LEU A 123 -11.25 17.75 18.15
CA LEU A 123 -11.82 18.92 18.82
C LEU A 123 -12.23 18.50 20.23
N ALA A 124 -11.66 19.15 21.24
CA ALA A 124 -12.17 19.06 22.59
C ALA A 124 -13.50 19.82 22.63
N PHE A 125 -14.59 19.11 22.89
CA PHE A 125 -15.87 19.75 23.15
C PHE A 125 -16.39 19.28 24.51
N ARG A 126 -17.02 20.20 25.24
CA ARG A 126 -17.67 19.93 26.52
C ARG A 126 -19.18 20.04 26.31
N LEU A 127 -19.88 18.92 26.43
CA LEU A 127 -21.35 18.92 26.54
C LEU A 127 -21.75 19.52 27.91
N GLY A 128 -22.75 20.38 27.90
CA GLY A 128 -23.04 21.39 28.92
C GLY A 128 -22.97 20.98 30.39
N ASN A 129 -22.70 21.96 31.25
CA ASN A 129 -22.74 21.80 32.70
C ASN A 129 -24.22 21.79 33.14
N TYR A 130 -24.80 20.61 33.36
CA TYR A 130 -26.19 20.45 33.79
C TYR A 130 -26.40 21.08 35.18
N LYS A 131 -26.79 22.37 35.23
CA LYS A 131 -27.40 22.95 36.43
C LYS A 131 -28.88 22.62 36.36
N GLY A 132 -29.25 21.47 36.93
CA GLY A 132 -30.65 21.11 37.13
C GLY A 132 -31.38 22.25 37.85
N LEU A 133 -32.45 22.76 37.24
CA LEU A 133 -33.42 23.62 37.90
C LEU A 133 -33.98 22.84 39.10
N LYS A 134 -33.77 23.36 40.32
CA LYS A 134 -34.56 22.93 41.48
C LYS A 134 -35.96 23.54 41.30
N ILE A 135 -36.94 22.67 41.03
CA ILE A 135 -38.37 22.97 41.18
C ILE A 135 -38.71 22.89 42.66
#